data_AF-A0A6J6LY96-F1
#
_entry.id   AF-A0A6J6LY96-F1
#
_cell.length_a   1.000
_cell.length_b   1.000
_cell.length_c   1.000
_cell.angle_alpha   90.00
_cell.angle_beta   90.00
_cell.angle_gamma   90.00
#
_symmetry.space_group_name_H-M   'P 1'
#
loop_
_entity.id
_entity.type
_entity.pdbx_description
1 polymer ?
#
loop_
_entity_poly.entity_id
_entity_poly.type
_entity_poly.pdbx_seq_one_letter_code
_entity_poly.pdbx_strand_id
1 'polypeptide(L)'
;MKINNLFSFIIILPTIYFASRLITSDYFDPDALFSNRIKFNLGKKFNLFDRAKSEKNLKKLDYEFSEMIEMFALATSAGESLLGGFIFLASFPNSSHAKLFVDVIDLTAQDISIMQAVDLVAERSSSISFRKFANTVILALERGSPLSAVLLNQAAESRSSYKADLLTLAGRAEIALLIPVVFLILPLSVIFTLWPSFHSILRIV
;
A
#
# COMPACT_ATOMS: atom_id res chain seq x y z
N MET A 1 5.67 53.06 24.44
CA MET A 1 5.57 51.61 24.72
C MET A 1 4.53 50.89 23.83
N LYS A 2 4.48 51.16 22.51
CA LYS A 2 3.50 50.55 21.56
C LYS A 2 4.10 50.03 20.25
N ILE A 3 5.31 50.47 19.87
CA ILE A 3 5.97 50.09 18.60
C ILE A 3 6.55 48.66 18.63
N ASN A 4 7.10 48.22 19.76
CA ASN A 4 7.71 46.88 19.88
C ASN A 4 6.67 45.75 19.73
N ASN A 5 5.43 45.97 20.19
CA ASN A 5 4.35 44.98 20.02
C ASN A 5 3.86 44.89 18.57
N LEU A 6 3.92 45.99 17.81
CA LEU A 6 3.47 46.05 16.42
C LEU A 6 4.42 45.30 15.48
N PHE A 7 5.73 45.46 15.66
CA PHE A 7 6.75 44.72 14.90
C PHE A 7 6.69 43.21 15.18
N SER A 8 6.48 42.84 16.44
CA SER A 8 6.34 41.43 16.83
C SER A 8 5.08 40.82 16.19
N PHE A 9 3.95 41.53 16.18
CA PHE A 9 2.72 41.07 15.52
C PHE A 9 2.87 40.90 13.99
N ILE A 10 3.57 41.80 13.31
CA ILE A 10 3.80 41.73 11.85
C ILE A 10 4.64 40.51 11.44
N ILE A 11 5.55 40.04 12.30
CA ILE A 11 6.40 38.87 12.03
C ILE A 11 5.71 37.56 12.46
N ILE A 12 4.93 37.61 13.54
CA ILE A 12 4.31 36.44 14.16
C ILE A 12 2.99 36.05 13.47
N LEU A 13 2.20 37.01 12.97
CA LEU A 13 0.93 36.68 12.29
C LEU A 13 1.12 35.83 11.02
N PRO A 14 2.06 36.15 10.11
CA PRO A 14 2.26 35.36 8.89
C PRO A 14 2.77 33.95 9.21
N THR A 15 3.64 33.81 10.21
CA THR A 15 4.18 32.51 10.64
C THR A 15 3.12 31.63 11.30
N ILE A 16 2.26 32.18 12.15
CA ILE A 16 1.13 31.45 12.76
C ILE A 16 0.06 31.08 11.72
N TYR A 17 -0.31 32.01 10.83
CA TYR A 17 -1.29 31.74 9.77
C TYR A 17 -0.79 30.67 8.79
N PHE A 18 0.49 30.72 8.42
CA PHE A 18 1.08 29.74 7.52
C PHE A 18 1.29 28.38 8.19
N ALA A 19 1.73 28.33 9.45
CA ALA A 19 1.82 27.09 10.23
C ALA A 19 0.45 26.42 10.41
N SER A 20 -0.58 27.21 10.73
CA SER A 20 -1.96 26.72 10.83
C SER A 20 -2.46 26.17 9.49
N ARG A 21 -2.11 26.81 8.36
CA ARG A 21 -2.49 26.35 7.03
C ARG A 21 -1.70 25.12 6.56
N LEU A 22 -0.48 24.92 7.08
CA LEU A 22 0.36 23.75 6.79
C LEU A 22 -0.15 22.50 7.51
N ILE A 23 -0.59 22.65 8.75
CA ILE A 23 -1.18 21.57 9.56
C ILE A 23 -2.51 21.08 8.96
N THR A 24 -3.28 21.95 8.30
CA THR A 24 -4.50 21.53 7.59
C THR A 24 -4.24 20.91 6.21
N SER A 25 -2.99 20.89 5.74
CA SER A 25 -2.61 20.41 4.40
C SER A 25 -1.72 19.16 4.50
N ASP A 26 -2.30 18.02 4.88
CA ASP A 26 -1.82 16.63 4.66
C ASP A 26 -0.36 16.24 4.98
N TYR A 27 0.45 17.08 5.64
CA TYR A 27 1.87 16.77 5.90
C TYR A 27 2.18 16.29 7.33
N PHE A 28 1.26 16.47 8.28
CA PHE A 28 1.47 16.04 9.66
C PHE A 28 0.11 15.67 10.29
N ASP A 29 -0.22 14.38 10.31
CA ASP A 29 -1.35 13.81 11.06
C ASP A 29 -0.87 13.33 12.45
N PRO A 30 -0.87 14.17 13.50
CA PRO A 30 -0.61 13.72 14.86
C PRO A 30 -1.72 12.78 15.39
N ASP A 31 -2.90 12.81 14.77
CA ASP A 31 -4.11 12.10 15.18
C ASP A 31 -4.14 10.64 14.66
N ALA A 32 -3.42 10.36 13.58
CA ALA A 32 -3.22 9.01 13.04
C ALA A 32 -2.33 8.15 13.94
N LEU A 33 -1.49 8.78 14.76
CA LEU A 33 -0.62 8.13 15.74
C LEU A 33 -1.33 7.89 17.10
N PHE A 34 -2.39 8.64 17.45
CA PHE A 34 -2.95 8.61 18.81
C PHE A 34 -4.48 8.66 18.99
N SER A 35 -5.36 8.72 17.98
CA SER A 35 -6.81 8.96 18.24
C SER A 35 -7.84 7.93 17.72
N ASN A 36 -8.71 7.52 18.66
CA ASN A 36 -10.15 7.19 18.52
C ASN A 36 -10.68 5.84 17.96
N ARG A 37 -9.87 4.77 17.92
CA ARG A 37 -10.38 3.39 17.70
C ARG A 37 -11.18 2.76 18.87
N ILE A 38 -11.76 3.53 19.79
CA ILE A 38 -12.53 3.01 20.96
C ILE A 38 -13.92 3.69 21.14
N LYS A 39 -14.61 4.11 20.08
CA LYS A 39 -16.08 4.31 20.18
C LYS A 39 -16.83 3.06 19.71
N PHE A 40 -16.97 2.12 20.63
CA PHE A 40 -17.66 0.84 20.45
C PHE A 40 -19.18 1.07 20.50
N ASN A 41 -19.84 1.07 19.35
CA ASN A 41 -21.31 1.08 19.29
C ASN A 41 -21.81 -0.38 19.37
N LEU A 42 -22.18 -0.84 20.57
CA LEU A 42 -22.54 -2.25 20.84
C LEU A 42 -23.91 -2.67 20.26
N GLY A 43 -24.84 -1.74 20.00
CA GLY A 43 -26.24 -2.08 19.65
C GLY A 43 -26.45 -2.57 18.20
N LYS A 44 -25.70 -2.04 17.24
CA LYS A 44 -25.81 -2.44 15.81
C LYS A 44 -24.95 -3.64 15.44
N LYS A 45 -24.14 -4.14 16.38
CA LYS A 45 -23.04 -5.05 16.08
C LYS A 45 -23.50 -6.51 15.88
N PHE A 46 -24.61 -6.93 16.49
CA PHE A 46 -25.05 -8.33 16.45
C PHE A 46 -25.39 -8.86 15.04
N ASN A 47 -26.12 -8.11 14.20
CA ASN A 47 -26.43 -8.53 12.82
C ASN A 47 -25.27 -8.32 11.83
N LEU A 48 -24.25 -7.53 12.20
CA LEU A 48 -23.05 -7.31 11.39
C LEU A 48 -21.96 -8.35 11.67
N PHE A 49 -22.00 -9.04 12.82
CA PHE A 49 -21.01 -10.04 13.15
C PHE A 49 -21.11 -11.30 12.28
N ASP A 50 -22.30 -11.71 11.86
CA ASP A 50 -22.44 -12.88 10.98
C ASP A 50 -21.98 -12.60 9.54
N ARG A 51 -22.27 -11.39 9.02
CA ARG A 51 -21.74 -10.95 7.71
C ARG A 51 -20.25 -10.66 7.76
N ALA A 52 -19.75 -10.01 8.81
CA ALA A 52 -18.33 -9.75 8.97
C ALA A 52 -17.53 -11.03 9.22
N LYS A 53 -18.09 -12.06 9.86
CA LYS A 53 -17.46 -13.38 10.03
C LYS A 53 -17.40 -14.15 8.71
N SER A 54 -18.46 -14.07 7.90
CA SER A 54 -18.45 -14.59 6.53
C SER A 54 -17.41 -13.86 5.66
N GLU A 55 -17.36 -12.52 5.68
CA GLU A 55 -16.32 -11.74 4.99
C GLU A 55 -14.91 -12.00 5.52
N LYS A 56 -14.72 -12.22 6.83
CA LYS A 56 -13.40 -12.54 7.39
C LYS A 56 -12.93 -13.91 6.96
N ASN A 57 -13.83 -14.89 6.86
CA ASN A 57 -13.54 -16.22 6.35
C ASN A 57 -13.27 -16.18 4.84
N LEU A 58 -14.06 -15.44 4.06
CA LEU A 58 -13.83 -15.24 2.62
C LEU A 58 -12.49 -14.54 2.37
N LYS A 59 -12.17 -13.47 3.12
CA LYS A 59 -10.87 -12.80 3.04
C LYS A 59 -9.74 -13.74 3.42
N LYS A 60 -9.88 -14.56 4.47
CA LYS A 60 -8.85 -15.51 4.89
C LYS A 60 -8.61 -16.59 3.82
N LEU A 61 -9.67 -17.11 3.20
CA LEU A 61 -9.58 -18.04 2.07
C LEU A 61 -8.94 -17.39 0.83
N ASP A 62 -9.24 -16.12 0.55
CA ASP A 62 -8.62 -15.36 -0.54
C ASP A 62 -7.13 -15.06 -0.26
N TYR A 63 -6.74 -14.81 0.99
CA TYR A 63 -5.33 -14.65 1.39
C TYR A 63 -4.54 -15.95 1.20
N GLU A 64 -5.09 -17.09 1.65
CA GLU A 64 -4.46 -18.40 1.45
C GLU A 64 -4.27 -18.73 -0.04
N PHE A 65 -5.25 -18.38 -0.88
CA PHE A 65 -5.13 -18.55 -2.33
C PHE A 65 -4.09 -17.62 -2.96
N SER A 66 -3.99 -16.37 -2.50
CA SER A 66 -2.98 -15.42 -2.97
C SER A 66 -1.55 -15.91 -2.69
N GLU A 67 -1.31 -16.44 -1.49
CA GLU A 67 -0.01 -17.00 -1.10
C GLU A 67 0.36 -18.22 -1.96
N MET A 68 -0.61 -19.08 -2.27
CA MET A 68 -0.42 -20.19 -3.21
C MET A 68 -0.02 -19.68 -4.61
N ILE A 69 -0.68 -18.65 -5.15
CA ILE A 69 -0.32 -18.07 -6.45
C ILE A 69 1.11 -17.48 -6.44
N GLU A 70 1.51 -16.83 -5.35
CA GLU A 70 2.88 -16.31 -5.22
C GLU A 70 3.92 -17.43 -5.28
N MET A 71 3.69 -18.54 -4.57
CA MET A 71 4.58 -19.69 -4.65
C MET A 71 4.58 -20.35 -6.03
N PHE A 72 3.43 -20.42 -6.72
CA PHE A 72 3.36 -20.90 -8.10
C PHE A 72 4.12 -20.01 -9.08
N ALA A 73 4.05 -18.69 -8.92
CA ALA A 73 4.81 -17.75 -9.73
C ALA A 73 6.31 -17.91 -9.52
N LEU A 74 6.75 -18.15 -8.27
CA LEU A 74 8.14 -18.46 -7.94
C LEU A 74 8.60 -19.78 -8.56
N ALA A 75 7.81 -20.85 -8.43
CA ALA A 75 8.12 -22.15 -9.02
C ALA A 75 8.22 -22.06 -10.56
N THR A 76 7.26 -21.40 -11.19
CA THR A 76 7.27 -21.18 -12.65
C THR A 76 8.48 -20.35 -13.09
N SER A 77 8.88 -19.35 -12.29
CA SER A 77 10.08 -18.54 -12.55
C SER A 77 11.38 -19.35 -12.41
N ALA A 78 11.37 -20.42 -11.61
CA ALA A 78 12.48 -21.36 -11.49
C ALA A 78 12.58 -22.36 -12.65
N GLY A 79 11.66 -22.27 -13.64
CA GLY A 79 11.63 -23.15 -14.80
C GLY A 79 10.75 -24.38 -14.66
N GLU A 80 9.92 -24.45 -13.60
CA GLU A 80 8.93 -25.51 -13.48
C GLU A 80 7.89 -25.44 -14.60
N SER A 81 7.45 -26.62 -15.05
CA SER A 81 6.36 -26.73 -16.01
C SER A 81 5.04 -26.32 -15.37
N LEU A 82 4.06 -25.87 -16.17
CA LEU A 82 2.74 -25.48 -15.66
C LEU A 82 2.06 -26.61 -14.86
N LEU A 83 2.15 -27.84 -15.36
CA LEU A 83 1.66 -29.03 -14.66
C LEU A 83 2.45 -29.31 -13.38
N GLY A 84 3.78 -29.17 -13.40
CA GLY A 84 4.62 -29.28 -12.20
C GLY A 84 4.21 -28.26 -11.12
N GLY A 85 3.94 -27.02 -11.52
CA GLY A 85 3.41 -25.98 -10.64
C GLY A 85 2.02 -26.32 -10.08
N PHE A 86 1.11 -26.90 -10.86
CA PHE A 86 -0.19 -27.34 -10.36
C PHE A 86 -0.08 -28.52 -9.39
N ILE A 87 0.80 -29.49 -9.65
CA ILE A 87 1.09 -30.60 -8.72
C ILE A 87 1.65 -30.06 -7.40
N PHE A 88 2.56 -29.08 -7.48
CA PHE A 88 3.07 -28.39 -6.30
C PHE A 88 1.95 -27.69 -5.52
N LEU A 89 1.06 -26.96 -6.18
CA LEU A 89 -0.11 -26.33 -5.52
C LEU A 89 -1.10 -27.33 -4.94
N ALA A 90 -1.30 -28.47 -5.59
CA ALA A 90 -2.13 -29.56 -5.10
C ALA A 90 -1.57 -30.21 -3.82
N SER A 91 -0.26 -30.10 -3.57
CA SER A 91 0.39 -30.68 -2.39
C SER A 91 0.17 -29.91 -1.09
N PHE A 92 -0.42 -28.70 -1.14
CA PHE A 92 -0.60 -27.86 0.04
C PHE A 92 -1.66 -28.47 0.99
N PRO A 93 -1.27 -28.86 2.22
CA PRO A 93 -2.19 -29.46 3.16
C PRO A 93 -3.19 -28.41 3.69
N ASN A 94 -4.47 -28.79 3.79
CA ASN A 94 -5.58 -28.02 4.36
C ASN A 94 -6.10 -26.81 3.58
N SER A 95 -5.73 -26.59 2.31
CA SER A 95 -6.34 -25.52 1.52
C SER A 95 -7.58 -26.02 0.76
N SER A 96 -8.68 -25.27 0.84
CA SER A 96 -9.88 -25.57 0.05
C SER A 96 -9.63 -25.45 -1.46
N HIS A 97 -8.57 -24.74 -1.85
CA HIS A 97 -8.20 -24.47 -3.23
C HIS A 97 -7.27 -25.54 -3.83
N ALA A 98 -6.49 -26.27 -3.03
CA ALA A 98 -5.64 -27.37 -3.49
C ALA A 98 -6.46 -28.43 -4.27
N LYS A 99 -7.69 -28.72 -3.82
CA LYS A 99 -8.60 -29.66 -4.50
C LYS A 99 -8.91 -29.26 -5.94
N LEU A 100 -9.03 -27.97 -6.22
CA LEU A 100 -9.28 -27.49 -7.58
C LEU A 100 -8.09 -27.79 -8.51
N PHE A 101 -6.86 -27.75 -7.98
CA PHE A 101 -5.67 -28.13 -8.75
C PHE A 101 -5.59 -29.64 -8.97
N VAL A 102 -6.01 -30.45 -7.98
CA VAL A 102 -6.17 -31.90 -8.15
C VAL A 102 -7.17 -32.20 -9.28
N ASP A 103 -8.33 -31.55 -9.28
CA ASP A 103 -9.34 -31.74 -10.34
C ASP A 103 -8.79 -31.40 -11.74
N VAL A 104 -7.96 -30.36 -11.86
CA VAL A 104 -7.29 -30.00 -13.12
C VAL A 104 -6.30 -31.08 -13.55
N ILE A 105 -5.51 -31.62 -12.62
CA ILE A 105 -4.54 -32.68 -12.87
C ILE A 105 -5.26 -33.96 -13.31
N ASP A 106 -6.34 -34.32 -12.64
CA ASP A 106 -7.14 -35.52 -12.93
C ASP A 106 -7.79 -35.45 -14.32
N LEU A 107 -8.28 -34.28 -14.73
CA LEU A 107 -8.80 -34.07 -16.08
C LEU A 107 -7.67 -34.14 -17.12
N THR A 108 -6.51 -33.57 -16.81
CA THR A 108 -5.36 -33.64 -17.72
C THR A 108 -4.85 -35.09 -17.88
N ALA A 109 -4.93 -35.90 -16.83
CA ALA A 109 -4.61 -37.32 -16.87
C ALA A 109 -5.59 -38.15 -17.75
N GLN A 110 -6.74 -37.58 -18.09
CA GLN A 110 -7.75 -38.17 -19.00
C GLN A 110 -7.58 -37.66 -20.45
N ASP A 111 -6.37 -37.25 -20.84
CA ASP A 111 -6.02 -36.71 -22.17
C ASP A 111 -6.75 -35.41 -22.55
N ILE A 112 -7.34 -34.70 -21.57
CA ILE A 112 -7.91 -33.36 -21.79
C ILE A 112 -6.77 -32.35 -21.79
N SER A 113 -6.78 -31.40 -22.72
CA SER A 113 -5.75 -30.35 -22.74
C SER A 113 -5.78 -29.52 -21.45
N ILE A 114 -4.61 -29.10 -20.96
CA ILE A 114 -4.51 -28.35 -19.70
C ILE A 114 -5.36 -27.07 -19.72
N MET A 115 -5.42 -26.38 -20.87
CA MET A 115 -6.28 -25.21 -21.04
C MET A 115 -7.76 -25.54 -20.84
N GLN A 116 -8.25 -26.62 -21.46
CA GLN A 116 -9.64 -27.07 -21.31
C GLN A 116 -9.91 -27.60 -19.89
N ALA A 117 -8.96 -28.29 -19.28
CA ALA A 117 -9.08 -28.79 -17.91
C ALA A 117 -9.22 -27.63 -16.91
N VAL A 118 -8.38 -26.59 -17.04
CA VAL A 118 -8.46 -25.37 -16.21
C VAL A 118 -9.79 -24.64 -16.41
N ASP A 119 -10.26 -24.52 -17.65
CA ASP A 119 -11.53 -23.84 -17.97
C ASP A 119 -12.74 -24.59 -17.38
N LEU A 120 -12.80 -25.92 -17.55
CA LEU A 120 -13.85 -26.77 -16.99
C LEU A 120 -13.89 -26.75 -15.46
N VAL A 121 -12.72 -26.63 -14.81
CA VAL A 121 -12.65 -26.49 -13.34
C VAL A 121 -13.01 -25.08 -12.90
N ALA A 122 -12.70 -24.06 -13.70
CA ALA A 122 -13.08 -22.68 -13.42
C ALA A 122 -14.61 -22.49 -13.50
N GLU A 123 -15.27 -23.05 -14.51
CA GLU A 123 -16.73 -22.96 -14.67
C GLU A 123 -17.49 -23.63 -13.50
N ARG A 124 -17.02 -24.78 -13.01
CA ARG A 124 -17.65 -25.49 -11.89
C ARG A 124 -17.28 -24.90 -10.51
N SER A 125 -16.21 -24.13 -10.44
CA SER A 125 -15.70 -23.60 -9.17
C SER A 125 -16.56 -22.43 -8.69
N SER A 126 -16.96 -22.45 -7.41
CA SER A 126 -17.65 -21.33 -6.77
C SER A 126 -16.71 -20.18 -6.38
N SER A 127 -15.39 -20.41 -6.34
CA SER A 127 -14.38 -19.40 -5.96
C SER A 127 -14.13 -18.39 -7.08
N ILE A 128 -14.37 -17.11 -6.78
CA ILE A 128 -14.11 -16.01 -7.73
C ILE A 128 -12.61 -15.83 -7.98
N SER A 129 -11.79 -16.11 -6.98
CA SER A 129 -10.33 -15.97 -7.02
C SER A 129 -9.72 -17.01 -7.94
N PHE A 130 -10.17 -18.28 -7.84
CA PHE A 130 -9.76 -19.33 -8.77
C PHE A 130 -10.16 -19.04 -10.21
N ARG A 131 -11.39 -18.57 -10.46
CA ARG A 131 -11.84 -18.20 -11.81
C ARG A 131 -10.98 -17.10 -12.45
N LYS A 132 -10.59 -16.08 -11.67
CA LYS A 132 -9.68 -15.03 -12.14
C LYS A 132 -8.30 -15.58 -12.48
N PHE A 133 -7.76 -16.45 -11.62
CA PHE A 133 -6.48 -17.12 -11.84
C PHE A 133 -6.51 -17.97 -13.12
N ALA A 134 -7.51 -18.84 -13.26
CA ALA A 134 -7.71 -19.71 -14.42
C ALA A 134 -7.77 -18.89 -15.72
N ASN A 135 -8.58 -17.83 -15.74
CA ASN A 135 -8.67 -16.92 -16.89
C ASN A 135 -7.30 -16.29 -17.22
N THR A 136 -6.55 -15.86 -16.21
CA THR A 136 -5.20 -15.28 -16.40
C THR A 136 -4.23 -16.30 -17.01
N VAL A 137 -4.26 -17.56 -16.54
CA VAL A 137 -3.41 -18.64 -17.06
C VAL A 137 -3.79 -19.01 -18.49
N ILE A 138 -5.09 -19.17 -18.78
CA ILE A 138 -5.58 -19.49 -20.13
C ILE A 138 -5.19 -18.40 -21.13
N LEU A 139 -5.43 -17.12 -20.78
CA LEU A 139 -5.08 -15.97 -21.62
C LEU A 139 -3.58 -15.87 -21.93
N ALA A 140 -2.74 -16.37 -21.02
CA ALA A 140 -1.30 -16.41 -21.24
C ALA A 140 -0.87 -17.57 -22.14
N LEU A 141 -1.51 -18.73 -22.00
CA LEU A 141 -1.25 -19.91 -22.83
C LEU A 141 -1.69 -19.68 -24.29
N GLU A 142 -2.83 -19.02 -24.50
CA GLU A 142 -3.36 -18.69 -25.84
C GLU A 142 -2.44 -17.80 -26.69
N ARG A 143 -1.60 -16.97 -26.04
CA ARG A 143 -0.73 -16.01 -26.73
C ARG A 143 0.65 -16.57 -27.11
N GLY A 144 0.93 -17.84 -26.83
CA GLY A 144 2.16 -18.52 -27.27
C GLY A 144 3.49 -17.88 -26.83
N SER A 145 3.49 -17.02 -25.81
CA SER A 145 4.65 -16.26 -25.34
C SER A 145 5.00 -16.67 -23.92
N PRO A 146 6.29 -16.88 -23.58
CA PRO A 146 6.69 -17.33 -22.27
C PRO A 146 6.24 -16.30 -21.22
N LEU A 147 5.38 -16.76 -20.30
CA LEU A 147 4.80 -16.02 -19.17
C LEU A 147 5.84 -15.22 -18.34
N SER A 148 7.12 -15.55 -18.48
CA SER A 148 8.26 -14.94 -17.78
C SER A 148 8.57 -13.51 -18.23
N ALA A 149 8.58 -13.16 -19.53
CA ALA A 149 9.09 -11.86 -19.98
C ALA A 149 8.17 -10.67 -19.64
N VAL A 150 6.86 -10.88 -19.67
CA VAL A 150 5.85 -9.84 -19.38
C VAL A 150 5.66 -9.67 -17.87
N LEU A 151 5.68 -10.76 -17.08
CA LEU A 151 5.59 -10.70 -15.63
C LEU A 151 6.88 -10.18 -14.97
N LEU A 152 8.07 -10.48 -15.51
CA LEU A 152 9.33 -9.90 -15.03
C LEU A 152 9.40 -8.39 -15.29
N ASN A 153 8.96 -7.93 -16.47
CA ASN A 153 8.87 -6.49 -16.75
C ASN A 153 7.78 -5.82 -15.87
N GLN A 154 6.61 -6.45 -15.68
CA GLN A 154 5.54 -5.91 -14.83
C GLN A 154 5.92 -5.92 -13.33
N ALA A 155 6.67 -6.92 -12.86
CA ALA A 155 7.20 -6.98 -11.50
C ALA A 155 8.34 -5.98 -11.26
N ALA A 156 9.18 -5.72 -12.28
CA ALA A 156 10.19 -4.67 -12.26
C ALA A 156 9.54 -3.27 -12.22
N GLU A 157 8.52 -3.04 -13.05
CA GLU A 157 7.73 -1.79 -13.11
C GLU A 157 6.94 -1.52 -11.80
N SER A 158 6.40 -2.57 -11.16
CA SER A 158 5.72 -2.46 -9.86
C SER A 158 6.68 -2.09 -8.72
N ARG A 159 7.88 -2.67 -8.72
CA ARG A 159 8.93 -2.33 -7.73
C ARG A 159 9.53 -0.94 -7.96
N SER A 160 9.67 -0.50 -9.20
CA SER A 160 10.14 0.86 -9.51
C SER A 160 9.09 1.90 -9.11
N SER A 161 7.80 1.65 -9.39
CA SER A 161 6.70 2.54 -9.02
C SER A 161 6.55 2.69 -7.50
N TYR A 162 6.64 1.59 -6.73
CA TYR A 162 6.58 1.66 -5.27
C TYR A 162 7.79 2.38 -4.66
N LYS A 163 8.98 2.19 -5.21
CA LYS A 163 10.18 2.95 -4.78
C LYS A 163 10.08 4.42 -5.16
N ALA A 164 9.51 4.76 -6.31
CA ALA A 164 9.29 6.14 -6.72
C ALA A 164 8.27 6.85 -5.81
N ASP A 165 7.21 6.16 -5.38
CA ASP A 165 6.26 6.69 -4.41
C ASP A 165 6.89 6.91 -3.02
N LEU A 166 7.70 5.95 -2.54
CA LEU A 166 8.42 6.13 -1.27
C LEU A 166 9.45 7.26 -1.35
N LEU A 167 10.15 7.42 -2.48
CA LEU A 167 11.12 8.51 -2.67
C LEU A 167 10.44 9.86 -2.84
N THR A 168 9.26 9.92 -3.46
CA THR A 168 8.48 11.17 -3.55
C THR A 168 7.88 11.54 -2.20
N LEU A 169 7.43 10.57 -1.40
CA LEU A 169 7.03 10.80 0.00
C LEU A 169 8.22 11.26 0.86
N ALA A 170 9.38 10.62 0.73
CA ALA A 170 10.60 11.00 1.45
C ALA A 170 11.11 12.39 1.03
N GLY A 171 11.11 12.70 -0.26
CA GLY A 171 11.52 14.02 -0.76
C GLY A 171 10.58 15.14 -0.34
N ARG A 172 9.27 14.87 -0.24
CA ARG A 172 8.33 15.84 0.32
C ARG A 172 8.52 16.05 1.82
N ALA A 173 8.89 15.01 2.57
CA ALA A 173 9.24 15.12 3.99
C ALA A 173 10.55 15.91 4.21
N GLU A 174 11.54 15.74 3.33
CA GLU A 174 12.78 16.53 3.34
C GLU A 174 12.50 18.03 3.18
N ILE A 175 11.63 18.39 2.24
CA ILE A 175 11.22 19.79 2.02
C ILE A 175 10.40 20.30 3.22
N ALA A 176 9.54 19.48 3.82
CA ALA A 176 8.76 19.87 4.99
C ALA A 176 9.63 20.19 6.22
N LEU A 177 10.78 19.53 6.35
CA LEU A 177 11.75 19.77 7.43
C LEU A 177 12.43 21.14 7.29
N LEU A 178 12.58 21.68 6.07
CA LEU A 178 13.18 23.01 5.85
C LEU A 178 12.28 24.17 6.33
N ILE A 179 10.97 23.97 6.36
CA ILE A 179 10.00 25.01 6.72
C ILE A 179 10.24 25.56 8.14
N PRO A 180 10.32 24.74 9.21
CA PRO A 180 10.63 25.26 10.54
C PRO A 180 12.03 25.91 10.60
N VAL A 181 13.02 25.42 9.87
CA VAL A 181 14.36 26.01 9.88
C VAL A 181 14.34 27.44 9.31
N VAL A 182 13.71 27.63 8.16
CA VAL A 182 13.69 28.93 7.46
C VAL A 182 12.74 29.93 8.12
N PHE A 183 11.58 29.49 8.62
CA PHE A 183 10.56 30.40 9.17
C PHE A 183 10.58 30.56 10.69
N LEU A 184 11.30 29.71 11.43
CA LEU A 184 11.45 29.82 12.88
C LEU A 184 12.88 30.20 13.25
N ILE A 185 13.85 29.40 12.82
CA ILE A 185 15.24 29.53 13.29
C ILE A 185 15.92 30.75 12.65
N LEU A 186 15.79 30.92 11.33
CA LEU A 186 16.39 32.06 10.61
C LEU A 186 15.87 33.41 11.13
N PRO A 187 14.56 33.67 11.25
CA PRO A 187 14.08 34.95 11.79
C PRO A 187 14.46 35.14 13.26
N LEU A 188 14.48 34.07 14.07
CA LEU A 188 14.95 34.15 15.45
C LEU A 188 16.43 34.57 15.52
N SER A 189 17.27 34.04 14.64
CA SER A 189 18.68 34.41 14.51
C SER A 189 18.87 35.88 14.12
N VAL A 190 18.10 36.36 13.14
CA VAL A 190 18.11 37.78 12.74
C VAL A 190 17.70 38.69 13.90
N ILE A 191 16.64 38.33 14.62
CA ILE A 191 16.19 39.09 15.80
C ILE A 191 17.29 39.14 16.88
N PHE A 192 17.92 38.01 17.18
CA PHE A 192 19.02 37.94 18.16
C PHE A 192 20.21 38.80 17.76
N THR A 193 20.56 38.79 16.47
CA THR A 193 21.69 39.56 15.94
C THR A 193 21.41 41.06 15.93
N LEU A 194 20.17 41.47 15.62
CA LEU A 194 19.77 42.87 15.57
C LEU A 194 19.46 43.46 16.95
N TRP A 195 19.16 42.62 17.95
CA TRP A 195 18.85 43.03 19.32
C TRP A 195 19.91 43.96 19.95
N PRO A 196 21.22 43.61 19.98
CA PRO A 196 22.24 44.50 20.54
C PRO A 196 22.42 45.78 19.72
N SER A 197 22.31 45.70 18.39
CA SER A 197 22.45 46.84 17.48
C SER A 197 21.38 47.90 17.73
N PHE A 198 20.12 47.47 17.92
CA PHE A 198 19.02 48.36 18.29
C PHE A 198 19.25 49.01 19.66
N HIS A 199 19.69 48.23 20.65
CA HIS A 199 19.96 48.73 21.99
C HIS A 199 21.11 49.74 22.05
N SER A 200 22.09 49.61 21.15
CA SER A 200 23.25 50.50 21.06
C SER A 200 22.86 51.88 20.54
N ILE A 201 21.97 51.95 19.53
CA ILE A 201 21.49 53.22 18.96
C ILE A 201 20.61 53.96 19.99
N LEU A 202 19.74 53.24 20.70
CA LEU A 202 18.81 53.85 21.68
C LEU A 202 19.51 54.36 22.96
N ARG A 203 20.77 53.97 23.19
CA ARG A 203 21.61 54.50 24.29
C ARG A 203 22.40 55.75 23.85
N ILE A 204 22.58 55.95 22.54
CA ILE A 204 23.34 57.07 21.96
C ILE A 204 22.44 58.29 21.70
N VAL A 205 21.12 58.08 21.56
CA VAL A 205 20.09 59.13 21.54
C VAL A 205 19.62 59.41 22.96
#